data_AF-A0ABD4HMJ4-F1
#
_entry.id   AF-A0ABD4HMJ4-F1
#
_cell.length_a   1.000
_cell.length_b   1.000
_cell.length_c   1.000
_cell.angle_alpha   90.00
_cell.angle_beta   90.00
_cell.angle_gamma   90.00
#
_symmetry.space_group_name_H-M   'P 1'
#
loop_
_entity.id
_entity.type
_entity.pdbx_description
1 polymer ?
#
loop_
_entity_poly.entity_id
_entity_poly.type
_entity_poly.pdbx_seq_one_letter_code
_entity_poly.pdbx_strand_id
1 'polypeptide(L)'
;MNNYSVMIKNSAKADLKKIKQSNLKPQFEKVIQTLKEDPYLPTQSFEKLKPTHEGRYSRRLNRQHRVVYKVDEDEHVVEIYSARTHYESQ
;
A
#
# COMPACT_ATOMS: atom_id res chain seq x y z
N MET A 1 -17.00 -2.62 -13.23
CA MET A 1 -16.24 -2.53 -11.98
C MET A 1 -14.83 -2.93 -12.32
N ASN A 2 -13.88 -1.99 -12.30
CA ASN A 2 -12.48 -2.34 -12.50
C ASN A 2 -12.00 -2.95 -11.18
N ASN A 3 -11.72 -4.25 -11.20
CA ASN A 3 -11.22 -4.95 -10.03
C ASN A 3 -9.73 -5.17 -10.22
N TYR A 4 -8.93 -4.47 -9.43
CA TYR A 4 -7.49 -4.69 -9.41
C TYR A 4 -7.15 -5.93 -8.56
N SER A 5 -6.16 -6.68 -9.00
CA SER A 5 -5.60 -7.79 -8.23
C SER A 5 -4.47 -7.28 -7.33
N VAL A 6 -4.50 -7.62 -6.04
CA VAL A 6 -3.46 -7.15 -5.10
C VAL A 6 -2.43 -8.25 -4.87
N MET A 7 -1.18 -7.99 -5.27
CA MET A 7 -0.04 -8.88 -5.05
C MET A 7 0.87 -8.32 -3.95
N ILE A 8 1.32 -9.20 -3.05
CA ILE A 8 2.26 -8.85 -1.98
C ILE A 8 3.65 -9.31 -2.37
N LYS A 9 4.59 -8.37 -2.52
CA LYS A 9 5.99 -8.70 -2.78
C LYS A 9 6.65 -9.30 -1.54
N ASN A 10 7.70 -10.09 -1.76
CA ASN A 10 8.47 -10.71 -0.67
C ASN A 10 9.02 -9.69 0.34
N SER A 11 9.39 -8.48 -0.13
CA SER A 11 9.86 -7.38 0.72
C SER A 11 8.84 -6.96 1.79
N ALA A 12 7.54 -7.05 1.49
CA ALA A 12 6.48 -6.65 2.41
C ALA A 12 6.15 -7.72 3.46
N LYS A 13 6.57 -8.98 3.29
CA LYS A 13 6.14 -10.09 4.15
C LYS A 13 6.49 -9.87 5.62
N ALA A 14 7.67 -9.32 5.91
CA ALA A 14 8.12 -9.03 7.26
C ALA A 14 7.25 -7.93 7.92
N ASP A 15 6.99 -6.85 7.20
CA ASP A 15 6.13 -5.76 7.66
C ASP A 15 4.71 -6.25 7.92
N LEU A 16 4.16 -7.03 6.99
CA LEU A 16 2.81 -7.57 7.11
C LEU A 16 2.67 -8.56 8.27
N LYS A 17 3.73 -9.29 8.61
CA LYS A 17 3.74 -10.12 9.82
C LYS A 17 3.58 -9.26 11.07
N LYS A 18 4.29 -8.12 11.16
CA LYS A 18 4.15 -7.15 12.27
C LYS A 18 2.77 -6.51 12.29
N ILE A 19 2.25 -6.09 11.12
CA ILE A 19 0.88 -5.54 11.01
C ILE A 19 -0.16 -6.54 11.49
N LYS A 20 -0.07 -7.80 11.06
CA LYS A 20 -0.99 -8.87 11.47
C LYS A 20 -1.00 -9.14 12.97
N GLN A 21 0.15 -8.95 13.63
CA GLN A 21 0.30 -9.10 15.07
C GLN A 21 -0.12 -7.84 15.85
N SER A 22 -0.49 -6.77 15.16
CA SER A 22 -0.91 -5.50 15.74
C SER A 22 -2.39 -5.20 15.46
N ASN A 23 -2.90 -4.14 16.08
CA ASN A 23 -4.27 -3.67 15.87
C ASN A 23 -4.48 -3.01 14.48
N LEU A 24 -3.49 -3.05 13.58
CA LEU A 24 -3.53 -2.44 12.24
C LEU A 24 -4.08 -3.37 11.16
N LYS A 25 -4.30 -4.65 11.47
CA LYS A 25 -4.88 -5.61 10.52
C LYS A 25 -6.21 -5.12 9.90
N PRO A 26 -7.19 -4.59 10.65
CA PRO A 26 -8.45 -4.12 10.07
C PRO A 26 -8.27 -2.91 9.16
N GLN A 27 -7.36 -1.98 9.51
CA GLN A 27 -7.05 -0.85 8.61
C GLN A 27 -6.36 -1.32 7.33
N PHE A 28 -5.47 -2.31 7.44
CA PHE A 28 -4.79 -2.88 6.29
C PHE A 28 -5.80 -3.54 5.34
N GLU A 29 -6.72 -4.35 5.85
CA GLU A 29 -7.78 -4.97 5.04
C GLU A 29 -8.67 -3.94 4.33
N LYS A 30 -9.02 -2.84 5.02
CA LYS A 30 -9.73 -1.71 4.38
C LYS A 30 -8.94 -1.09 3.24
N VAL A 31 -7.63 -0.88 3.43
CA VAL A 31 -6.76 -0.38 2.35
C VAL A 31 -6.74 -1.36 1.18
N ILE A 32 -6.63 -2.66 1.43
CA ILE A 32 -6.65 -3.68 0.38
C ILE A 32 -7.97 -3.62 -0.41
N GLN A 33 -9.11 -3.49 0.25
CA GLN A 33 -10.40 -3.33 -0.42
C GLN A 33 -10.41 -2.09 -1.30
N THR A 34 -9.95 -0.94 -0.79
CA THR A 34 -9.87 0.27 -1.61
C THR A 34 -8.94 0.08 -2.82
N LEU A 35 -7.78 -0.57 -2.64
CA LEU A 35 -6.85 -0.80 -3.75
C LEU A 35 -7.43 -1.72 -4.83
N LYS A 36 -8.31 -2.65 -4.46
CA LYS A 36 -9.02 -3.51 -5.42
C LYS A 36 -10.08 -2.75 -6.22
N GLU A 37 -10.74 -1.77 -5.60
CA GLU A 37 -11.77 -0.96 -6.25
C GLU A 37 -11.18 0.17 -7.08
N ASP A 38 -10.29 0.97 -6.49
CA ASP A 38 -9.59 2.08 -7.13
C ASP A 38 -8.28 2.39 -6.38
N PRO A 39 -7.11 2.03 -6.95
CA PRO A 39 -5.82 2.30 -6.33
C PRO A 39 -5.40 3.77 -6.37
N TYR A 40 -6.09 4.62 -7.14
CA TYR A 40 -5.82 6.05 -7.25
C TYR A 40 -6.78 6.92 -6.45
N LEU A 41 -7.71 6.30 -5.72
CA LEU A 41 -8.75 7.01 -4.99
C LEU A 41 -8.14 8.11 -4.08
N PRO A 42 -8.42 9.41 -4.36
CA PRO A 42 -7.78 10.55 -3.71
C PRO A 42 -8.40 10.82 -2.34
N THR A 43 -8.27 9.86 -1.43
CA THR A 43 -8.57 10.05 -0.01
C THR A 43 -7.43 10.81 0.67
N GLN A 44 -7.69 11.41 1.85
CA GLN A 44 -6.67 12.13 2.63
C GLN A 44 -5.40 11.32 2.96
N SER A 45 -5.42 10.02 2.71
CA SER A 45 -4.32 9.09 2.96
C SER A 45 -3.45 8.80 1.74
N PHE A 46 -3.84 9.20 0.53
CA PHE A 46 -3.13 8.91 -0.73
C PHE A 46 -2.04 9.93 -1.03
N GLU A 47 -0.85 9.46 -1.37
CA GLU A 47 0.30 10.31 -1.66
C GLU A 47 1.21 9.63 -2.71
N LYS A 48 1.52 10.33 -3.80
CA LYS A 48 2.44 9.85 -4.83
C LYS A 48 3.88 10.05 -4.35
N LEU A 49 4.67 8.97 -4.33
CA LEU A 49 6.07 9.03 -3.88
C LEU A 49 6.97 9.60 -4.98
N LYS A 50 8.01 10.32 -4.55
CA LYS A 50 9.11 10.80 -5.40
C LYS A 50 10.35 9.93 -5.14
N PRO A 51 11.18 9.68 -6.17
CA PRO A 51 11.11 10.23 -7.52
C PRO A 51 10.07 9.53 -8.40
N THR A 52 9.44 10.30 -9.29
CA THR A 52 8.26 9.89 -10.08
C THR A 52 8.51 8.70 -11.01
N HIS A 53 9.78 8.47 -11.41
CA HIS A 53 10.16 7.35 -12.27
C HIS A 53 9.92 5.97 -11.64
N GLU A 54 9.82 5.87 -10.31
CA GLU A 54 9.49 4.60 -9.66
C GLU A 54 7.98 4.28 -9.71
N GLY A 55 7.12 5.27 -10.01
CA GLY A 55 5.67 5.07 -10.13
C GLY A 55 5.02 4.55 -8.84
N ARG A 56 5.61 4.84 -7.67
CA ARG A 56 5.12 4.33 -6.38
C ARG A 56 4.16 5.30 -5.70
N TYR A 57 3.23 4.72 -4.97
CA TYR A 57 2.20 5.40 -4.20
C TYR A 57 2.27 4.95 -2.75
N SER A 58 1.82 5.80 -1.84
CA SER A 58 1.69 5.47 -0.44
C SER A 58 0.28 5.76 0.08
N ARG A 59 -0.20 4.88 0.96
CA ARG A 59 -1.49 5.03 1.65
C ARG A 59 -1.33 4.87 3.15
N ARG A 60 -1.81 5.84 3.93
CA ARG A 60 -1.77 5.76 5.41
C ARG A 60 -2.66 4.65 5.94
N LEU A 61 -2.10 3.85 6.84
CA LEU A 61 -2.86 2.96 7.73
C LEU A 61 -3.19 3.68 9.03
N ASN A 62 -2.23 4.44 9.56
CA ASN A 62 -2.41 5.32 10.71
C ASN A 62 -1.43 6.49 10.61
N ARG A 63 -1.19 7.20 11.73
CA ARG A 63 -0.25 8.34 11.76
C ARG A 63 1.20 7.98 11.41
N GLN A 64 1.62 6.73 11.65
CA GLN A 64 3.02 6.31 11.51
C GLN A 64 3.24 5.36 10.33
N HIS A 65 2.32 4.42 10.10
CA HIS A 65 2.43 3.34 9.12
C HIS A 65 1.76 3.68 7.79
N ARG A 66 2.44 3.32 6.70
CA ARG A 66 1.93 3.46 5.35
C ARG A 66 2.15 2.20 4.54
N VAL A 67 1.19 1.87 3.68
CA VAL A 67 1.34 0.88 2.61
C VAL A 67 1.98 1.57 1.42
N VAL A 68 3.10 1.04 0.93
CA VAL A 68 3.72 1.48 -0.32
C VAL A 68 3.44 0.46 -1.39
N TYR A 69 2.90 0.93 -2.51
CA TYR A 69 2.49 0.09 -3.62
C TYR A 69 2.82 0.71 -4.98
N LYS A 70 2.84 -0.12 -6.01
CA LYS A 70 2.86 0.28 -7.41
C LYS A 70 1.60 -0.27 -8.07
N VAL A 71 1.11 0.45 -9.08
CA VAL A 71 0.01 -0.01 -9.92
C VAL A 71 0.59 -0.36 -11.29
N ASP A 72 0.27 -1.55 -11.76
CA ASP A 72 0.46 -2.01 -13.12
C ASP A 72 -0.88 -1.87 -13.84
N GLU A 73 -0.99 -0.85 -14.69
CA GLU A 73 -2.22 -0.52 -15.41
C GLU A 73 -2.52 -1.53 -16.52
N ASP A 74 -1.49 -2.12 -17.12
CA ASP A 74 -1.65 -3.10 -18.20
C ASP A 74 -2.28 -4.39 -17.64
N GLU A 75 -1.74 -4.88 -16.52
CA GLU A 75 -2.20 -6.11 -15.86
C GLU A 75 -3.34 -5.87 -14.85
N HIS A 76 -3.69 -4.61 -14.56
CA HIS A 76 -4.59 -4.23 -13.46
C HIS A 76 -4.16 -4.86 -12.11
N VAL A 77 -2.86 -4.83 -11.83
CA VAL A 77 -2.27 -5.40 -10.61
C VAL A 77 -1.71 -4.31 -9.71
N VAL A 78 -2.01 -4.39 -8.42
CA VAL A 78 -1.42 -3.56 -7.38
C VAL A 78 -0.38 -4.36 -6.62
N GLU A 79 0.88 -3.98 -6.76
CA GLU A 79 1.99 -4.63 -6.08
C GLU A 79 2.36 -3.88 -4.80
N ILE A 80 2.20 -4.53 -3.65
CA ILE A 80 2.58 -3.99 -2.34
C ILE A 80 4.04 -4.33 -2.05
N TYR A 81 4.86 -3.30 -1.88
CA TYR A 81 6.30 -3.42 -1.62
C TYR A 81 6.65 -3.35 -0.14
N SER A 82 5.91 -2.57 0.65
CA SER A 82 6.14 -2.43 2.09
C SER A 82 4.90 -1.93 2.83
N ALA A 83 4.87 -2.14 4.14
CA ALA A 83 3.80 -1.64 5.01
C ALA A 83 4.41 -1.08 6.32
N ARG A 84 5.44 -0.26 6.17
CA ARG A 84 6.30 0.21 7.25
C ARG A 84 6.03 1.66 7.64
N THR A 85 6.71 2.10 8.70
CA THR A 85 6.62 3.47 9.19
C THR A 85 7.33 4.44 8.24
N HIS A 86 6.81 5.67 8.17
CA HIS A 86 7.41 6.75 7.38
C HIS A 86 8.82 7.17 7.87
N TYR A 87 9.20 6.77 9.08
CA TYR A 87 10.45 7.14 9.76
C TYR A 87 11.37 5.94 9.98
N GLU A 88 11.70 5.21 8.91
CA GLU A 88 13.00 4.55 8.85
C GLU A 88 13.85 5.28 7.80
N SER A 89 14.05 6.58 8.02
CA SER A 89 15.25 7.24 7.51
C SER A 89 16.41 6.77 8.37
N GLN A 90 17.44 6.26 7.70
CA GLN A 90 18.76 5.93 8.23
C GLN A 90 19.31 6.99 9.20
#